data_AF-A0A4D7BV46-F1
#
_entry.id   AF-A0A4D7BV46-F1
#
_cell.length_a   1.000
_cell.length_b   1.000
_cell.length_c   1.000
_cell.angle_alpha   90.00
_cell.angle_beta   90.00
_cell.angle_gamma   90.00
#
_symmetry.space_group_name_H-M   'P 1'
#
loop_
_entity.id
_entity.type
_entity.pdbx_description
1 polymer ?
#
loop_
_entity_poly.entity_id
_entity_poly.type
_entity_poly.pdbx_seq_one_letter_code
_entity_poly.pdbx_strand_id
1 'polypeptide(L)'
;MTHRTTTPDPLFWRLLKALLAVACLVPFLLPSMLPLTDLPGHLARLHILLDGEHSKYLSLYYEARLRLVPNLGSDLLMLGLSRVMSLDAASRLILGAAILGSAWGTLSISRQLHGTRQSIALLAFVFVFNWFLLWGFLNYLLGLGMALPMVALWLQRLRDEEDRLRKPEPWFHLLFAGLAALLWVCHLVAFGIYLILVGALTLHAAWHSFTGRGRLANSLCATLLRLLHCLPALALTGWYLATGDGQTITTWSTWQTKIISLIGPFRLYYRFSISRPRSGSAGRSALAW
;
A
#
# COMPACT_ATOMS: atom_id res chain seq x y z
N MET A 1 -43.96 -20.82 1.36
CA MET A 1 -42.68 -21.27 1.96
C MET A 1 -41.71 -20.11 1.96
N THR A 2 -41.55 -19.42 3.09
CA THR A 2 -40.53 -18.37 3.26
C THR A 2 -39.19 -19.04 3.49
N HIS A 3 -38.30 -19.00 2.51
CA HIS A 3 -36.90 -19.39 2.71
C HIS A 3 -36.29 -18.47 3.76
N ARG A 4 -36.25 -18.91 5.02
CA ARG A 4 -35.35 -18.34 6.03
C ARG A 4 -33.94 -18.68 5.54
N THR A 5 -33.29 -17.72 4.89
CA THR A 5 -31.85 -17.75 4.69
C THR A 5 -31.22 -17.67 6.08
N THR A 6 -30.89 -18.83 6.65
CA THR A 6 -30.15 -18.92 7.91
C THR A 6 -28.83 -18.20 7.70
N THR A 7 -28.68 -17.03 8.31
CA THR A 7 -27.39 -16.34 8.32
C THR A 7 -26.38 -17.26 9.00
N PRO A 8 -25.23 -17.55 8.37
CA PRO A 8 -24.26 -18.47 8.97
C PRO A 8 -23.81 -17.97 10.35
N ASP A 9 -23.60 -18.91 11.27
CA ASP A 9 -23.16 -18.66 12.66
C ASP A 9 -21.96 -17.68 12.70
N PRO A 10 -21.95 -16.66 13.59
CA PRO A 10 -20.75 -15.87 13.89
C PRO A 10 -19.46 -16.67 14.03
N LEU A 11 -19.49 -17.88 14.60
CA LEU A 11 -18.32 -18.76 14.70
C LEU A 11 -17.82 -19.22 13.32
N PHE A 12 -18.73 -19.66 12.44
CA PHE A 12 -18.40 -20.07 11.07
C PHE A 12 -17.64 -18.96 10.34
N TRP A 13 -18.11 -17.71 10.40
CA TRP A 13 -17.43 -16.58 9.77
C TRP A 13 -16.05 -16.28 10.35
N ARG A 14 -15.85 -16.50 11.66
CA ARG A 14 -14.54 -16.32 12.30
C ARG A 14 -13.57 -17.39 11.83
N LEU A 15 -14.00 -18.65 11.82
CA LEU A 15 -13.19 -19.79 11.36
C LEU A 15 -12.85 -19.68 9.88
N LEU A 16 -13.81 -19.31 9.02
CA LEU A 16 -13.58 -19.13 7.59
C LEU A 16 -12.52 -18.04 7.32
N LYS A 17 -12.61 -16.90 7.99
CA LYS A 17 -11.59 -15.84 7.86
C LYS A 17 -10.23 -16.28 8.37
N ALA A 18 -10.17 -17.02 9.47
CA ALA A 18 -8.92 -17.56 10.00
C ALA A 18 -8.30 -18.58 9.03
N LEU A 19 -9.11 -19.45 8.43
CA LEU A 19 -8.66 -20.40 7.41
C LEU A 19 -8.10 -19.68 6.18
N LEU A 20 -8.83 -18.68 5.67
CA LEU A 20 -8.38 -17.88 4.52
C LEU A 20 -7.10 -17.09 4.82
N ALA A 21 -6.99 -16.54 6.03
CA ALA A 21 -5.78 -15.88 6.51
C ALA A 21 -4.57 -16.81 6.47
N VAL A 22 -4.70 -17.99 7.08
CA VAL A 22 -3.64 -19.00 7.08
C VAL A 22 -3.30 -19.41 5.66
N ALA A 23 -4.30 -19.69 4.83
CA ALA A 23 -4.10 -20.05 3.42
C ALA A 23 -3.34 -18.97 2.64
N CYS A 24 -3.57 -17.69 2.92
CA CYS A 24 -2.83 -16.59 2.29
C CYS A 24 -1.36 -16.51 2.73
N LEU A 25 -1.05 -16.88 3.97
CA LEU A 25 0.30 -16.80 4.52
C LEU A 25 1.16 -18.04 4.20
N VAL A 26 0.55 -19.21 4.06
CA VAL A 26 1.26 -20.48 3.81
C VAL A 26 2.31 -20.38 2.69
N PRO A 27 2.03 -19.79 1.51
CA PRO A 27 3.02 -19.66 0.43
C PRO A 27 4.27 -18.86 0.82
N PHE A 28 4.20 -18.08 1.89
CA PHE A 28 5.27 -17.21 2.37
C PHE A 28 5.89 -17.68 3.69
N LEU A 29 5.35 -18.75 4.29
CA LEU A 29 5.89 -19.35 5.52
C LEU A 29 6.70 -20.61 5.23
N LEU A 30 6.32 -21.38 4.20
CA LEU A 30 6.96 -22.67 3.88
C LEU A 30 8.30 -22.54 3.14
N PRO A 31 8.46 -21.65 2.14
CA PRO A 31 9.71 -21.59 1.39
C PRO A 31 10.86 -21.04 2.23
N SER A 32 12.05 -21.61 2.06
CA SER A 32 13.29 -21.11 2.69
C SER A 32 13.65 -19.70 2.22
N MET A 33 13.31 -19.35 0.98
CA MET A 33 13.44 -18.01 0.41
C MET A 33 12.08 -17.54 -0.09
N LEU A 34 11.68 -16.33 0.29
CA LEU A 34 10.44 -15.73 -0.18
C LEU A 34 10.51 -15.50 -1.71
N PRO A 35 9.54 -16.02 -2.50
CA PRO A 35 9.59 -15.96 -3.96
C PRO A 35 9.07 -14.62 -4.49
N LEU A 36 9.67 -13.52 -4.01
CA LEU A 36 9.31 -12.15 -4.37
C LEU A 36 10.47 -11.50 -5.14
N THR A 37 10.20 -10.96 -6.33
CA THR A 37 11.24 -10.48 -7.27
C THR A 37 12.18 -9.44 -6.66
N ASP A 38 11.63 -8.41 -6.01
CA ASP A 38 12.41 -7.27 -5.52
C ASP A 38 12.93 -7.46 -4.09
N LEU A 39 12.35 -8.39 -3.33
CA LEU A 39 12.67 -8.56 -1.91
C LEU A 39 14.17 -8.84 -1.66
N PRO A 40 14.88 -9.67 -2.45
CA PRO A 40 16.33 -9.83 -2.29
C PRO A 40 17.09 -8.51 -2.32
N GLY A 41 16.67 -7.54 -3.15
CA GLY A 41 17.27 -6.20 -3.19
C GLY A 41 17.02 -5.39 -1.92
N HIS A 42 15.81 -5.50 -1.34
CA HIS A 42 15.52 -4.91 -0.01
C HIS A 42 16.41 -5.52 1.08
N LEU A 43 16.53 -6.86 1.12
CA LEU A 43 17.33 -7.55 2.12
C LEU A 43 18.82 -7.22 1.99
N ALA A 44 19.34 -7.18 0.76
CA ALA A 44 20.73 -6.84 0.48
C ALA A 44 21.08 -5.42 0.97
N ARG A 45 20.25 -4.41 0.67
CA ARG A 45 20.54 -3.05 1.16
C ARG A 45 20.46 -2.95 2.68
N LEU A 46 19.53 -3.68 3.30
CA LEU A 46 19.38 -3.67 4.76
C LEU A 46 20.56 -4.36 5.44
N HIS A 47 21.08 -5.44 4.85
CA HIS A 47 22.31 -6.06 5.31
C HIS A 47 23.50 -5.10 5.22
N ILE A 48 23.63 -4.35 4.11
CA ILE A 48 24.66 -3.31 3.97
C ILE A 48 24.47 -2.20 5.01
N LEU A 49 23.24 -1.76 5.30
CA LEU A 49 22.98 -0.74 6.31
C LEU A 49 23.30 -1.20 7.73
N LEU A 50 23.09 -2.48 8.04
CA LEU A 50 23.34 -3.04 9.37
C LEU A 50 24.82 -3.40 9.59
N ASP A 51 25.47 -4.00 8.58
CA ASP A 51 26.79 -4.62 8.72
C ASP A 51 27.89 -3.96 7.87
N GLY A 52 27.53 -2.97 7.04
CA GLY A 52 28.43 -2.38 6.04
C GLY A 52 29.67 -1.71 6.61
N GLU A 53 29.54 -1.00 7.74
CA GLU A 53 30.67 -0.35 8.41
C GLU A 53 31.65 -1.37 9.04
N HIS A 54 31.17 -2.57 9.36
CA HIS A 54 31.99 -3.64 9.91
C HIS A 54 32.66 -4.50 8.84
N SER A 55 32.26 -4.36 7.58
CA SER A 55 32.82 -5.11 6.45
C SER A 55 33.75 -4.25 5.62
N LYS A 56 35.06 -4.54 5.70
CA LYS A 56 36.10 -3.91 4.87
C LYS A 56 35.79 -3.99 3.37
N TYR A 57 35.07 -5.01 2.92
CA TYR A 57 34.68 -5.14 1.51
C TYR A 57 33.47 -4.28 1.17
N LEU A 58 32.42 -4.26 2.01
CA LEU A 58 31.24 -3.44 1.73
C LEU A 58 31.57 -1.96 1.78
N SER A 59 32.39 -1.52 2.72
CA SER A 59 32.82 -0.13 2.85
C SER A 59 33.64 0.39 1.67
N LEU A 60 34.19 -0.49 0.82
CA LEU A 60 34.88 -0.09 -0.41
C LEU A 60 33.92 0.28 -1.54
N TYR A 61 32.72 -0.30 -1.55
CA TYR A 61 31.76 -0.16 -2.66
C TYR A 61 30.48 0.58 -2.27
N TYR A 62 30.16 0.66 -0.98
CA TYR A 62 28.91 1.21 -0.49
C TYR A 62 29.13 2.20 0.65
N GLU A 63 28.40 3.32 0.59
CA GLU A 63 28.28 4.28 1.68
C GLU A 63 26.84 4.25 2.20
N ALA A 64 26.68 3.94 3.49
CA ALA A 64 25.37 3.89 4.13
C ALA A 64 24.83 5.30 4.39
N ARG A 65 23.79 5.71 3.66
CA ARG A 65 23.09 6.98 3.90
C ARG A 65 21.59 6.76 4.01
N LEU A 66 21.06 6.84 5.23
CA LEU A 66 19.63 6.84 5.45
C LEU A 66 19.06 8.22 5.08
N ARG A 67 18.27 8.28 4.02
CA ARG A 67 17.56 9.50 3.60
C ARG A 67 16.06 9.26 3.70
N LEU A 68 15.32 10.25 4.20
CA LEU A 68 13.86 10.18 4.27
C LEU A 68 13.29 10.33 2.86
N VAL A 69 12.86 9.22 2.28
CA VAL A 69 12.21 9.14 0.98
C VAL A 69 10.86 8.42 1.13
N PRO A 70 9.88 8.65 0.25
CA PRO A 70 8.80 7.70 0.07
C PRO A 70 9.41 6.32 -0.28
N ASN A 71 8.77 5.21 0.12
CA ASN A 71 9.31 3.85 -0.08
C ASN A 71 10.36 3.42 0.96
N LEU A 72 10.30 3.98 2.19
CA LEU A 72 11.23 3.67 3.28
C LEU A 72 10.58 2.88 4.44
N GLY A 73 9.25 2.80 4.49
CA GLY A 73 8.50 2.24 5.62
C GLY A 73 8.86 0.79 5.97
N SER A 74 8.90 -0.12 4.98
CA SER A 74 9.27 -1.52 5.22
C SER A 74 10.70 -1.64 5.74
N ASP A 75 11.61 -0.79 5.27
CA ASP A 75 13.02 -0.84 5.64
C ASP A 75 13.20 -0.41 7.09
N LEU A 76 12.58 0.68 7.52
CA LEU A 76 12.61 1.13 8.91
C LEU A 76 12.02 0.07 9.86
N LEU A 77 10.91 -0.55 9.45
CA LEU A 77 10.31 -1.64 10.23
C LEU A 77 11.25 -2.84 10.31
N MET A 78 11.89 -3.23 9.21
CA MET A 78 12.86 -4.33 9.23
C MET A 78 14.07 -4.01 10.09
N LEU A 79 14.64 -2.80 10.01
CA LEU A 79 15.75 -2.35 10.87
C LEU A 79 15.39 -2.36 12.36
N GLY A 80 14.13 -2.02 12.69
CA GLY A 80 13.64 -2.08 14.06
C GLY A 80 13.46 -3.52 14.54
N LEU A 81 12.81 -4.36 13.73
CA LEU A 81 12.53 -5.76 14.03
C LEU A 81 13.81 -6.61 14.07
N SER A 82 14.81 -6.30 13.25
CA SER A 82 16.08 -7.05 13.19
C SER A 82 16.88 -7.00 14.50
N ARG A 83 16.50 -6.14 15.45
CA ARG A 83 17.06 -6.10 16.81
C ARG A 83 16.62 -7.27 17.68
N VAL A 84 15.51 -7.93 17.33
CA VAL A 84 14.90 -9.00 18.13
C VAL A 84 14.60 -10.28 17.35
N MET A 85 14.69 -10.24 16.02
CA MET A 85 14.51 -11.41 15.15
C MET A 85 15.43 -11.34 13.92
N SER A 86 15.52 -12.42 13.15
CA SER A 86 16.29 -12.40 11.90
C SER A 86 15.63 -11.47 10.86
N LEU A 87 16.44 -10.98 9.91
CA LEU A 87 15.94 -10.14 8.82
C LEU A 87 14.90 -10.88 7.94
N ASP A 88 15.09 -12.18 7.72
CA ASP A 88 14.11 -13.03 7.03
C ASP A 88 12.78 -13.09 7.80
N ALA A 89 12.81 -13.34 9.12
CA ALA A 89 11.60 -13.36 9.94
C ALA A 89 10.88 -12.01 9.96
N ALA A 90 11.63 -10.90 10.06
CA ALA A 90 11.08 -9.55 9.99
C ALA A 90 10.38 -9.30 8.64
N SER A 91 10.99 -9.75 7.54
CA SER A 91 10.41 -9.60 6.20
C SER A 91 9.10 -10.37 6.03
N ARG A 92 9.02 -11.61 6.55
CA ARG A 92 7.80 -12.43 6.54
C ARG A 92 6.69 -11.81 7.39
N LEU A 93 7.05 -11.26 8.56
CA LEU A 93 6.10 -10.59 9.43
C LEU A 93 5.49 -9.36 8.75
N ILE A 94 6.31 -8.51 8.14
CA ILE A 94 5.85 -7.30 7.42
C ILE A 94 5.00 -7.69 6.20
N LEU A 95 5.43 -8.69 5.43
CA LEU A 95 4.67 -9.20 4.30
C LEU A 95 3.31 -9.73 4.72
N GLY A 96 3.26 -10.52 5.80
CA GLY A 96 2.02 -11.01 6.37
C GLY A 96 1.11 -9.87 6.82
N ALA A 97 1.65 -8.87 7.53
CA ALA A 97 0.89 -7.69 7.93
C ALA A 97 0.32 -6.92 6.73
N ALA A 98 1.08 -6.79 5.64
CA ALA A 98 0.62 -6.13 4.41
C ALA A 98 -0.53 -6.90 3.73
N ILE A 99 -0.40 -8.22 3.58
CA ILE A 99 -1.42 -9.10 2.97
C ILE A 99 -2.70 -9.09 3.81
N LEU A 100 -2.57 -9.36 5.11
CA LEU A 100 -3.73 -9.42 6.00
C LEU A 100 -4.36 -8.04 6.20
N GLY A 101 -3.55 -6.99 6.35
CA GLY A 101 -4.04 -5.61 6.44
C GLY A 101 -4.89 -5.24 5.23
N SER A 102 -4.45 -5.62 4.03
CA SER A 102 -5.19 -5.35 2.79
C SER A 102 -6.53 -6.08 2.77
N ALA A 103 -6.51 -7.40 3.03
CA ALA A 103 -7.73 -8.21 3.01
C ALA A 103 -8.74 -7.78 4.09
N TRP A 104 -8.30 -7.60 5.34
CA TRP A 104 -9.19 -7.17 6.42
C TRP A 104 -9.66 -5.73 6.27
N GLY A 105 -8.83 -4.86 5.70
CA GLY A 105 -9.23 -3.51 5.31
C GLY A 105 -10.41 -3.54 4.36
N THR A 106 -10.31 -4.30 3.26
CA THR A 106 -11.41 -4.47 2.30
C THR A 106 -12.68 -5.06 2.94
N LEU A 107 -12.54 -6.11 3.76
CA LEU A 107 -13.67 -6.67 4.50
C LEU A 107 -14.33 -5.64 5.43
N SER A 108 -13.52 -4.80 6.07
CA SER A 108 -13.99 -3.77 7.00
C SER A 108 -14.72 -2.66 6.24
N ILE A 109 -14.18 -2.19 5.12
CA ILE A 109 -14.86 -1.23 4.22
C ILE A 109 -16.22 -1.80 3.78
N SER A 110 -16.24 -3.04 3.27
CA SER A 110 -17.48 -3.68 2.81
C SER A 110 -18.53 -3.77 3.93
N ARG A 111 -18.12 -4.16 5.14
CA ARG A 111 -19.02 -4.19 6.30
C ARG A 111 -19.58 -2.81 6.64
N GLN A 112 -18.77 -1.76 6.53
CA GLN A 112 -19.23 -0.40 6.83
C GLN A 112 -20.16 0.17 5.77
N LEU A 113 -19.99 -0.20 4.49
CA LEU A 113 -20.87 0.24 3.40
C LEU A 113 -22.21 -0.49 3.41
N HIS A 114 -22.23 -1.79 3.74
CA HIS A 114 -23.42 -2.62 3.61
C HIS A 114 -24.11 -2.96 4.94
N GLY A 115 -23.53 -2.57 6.09
CA GLY A 115 -24.02 -2.91 7.43
C GLY A 115 -24.01 -4.41 7.78
N THR A 116 -23.63 -5.27 6.84
CA THR A 116 -23.73 -6.74 6.91
C THR A 116 -22.46 -7.39 6.38
N ARG A 117 -22.25 -8.67 6.69
CA ARG A 117 -21.11 -9.44 6.17
C ARG A 117 -21.38 -9.85 4.72
N GLN A 118 -20.63 -9.28 3.80
CA GLN A 118 -20.72 -9.61 2.39
C GLN A 118 -19.77 -10.76 2.07
N SER A 119 -20.29 -11.89 1.57
CA SER A 119 -19.47 -13.03 1.16
C SER A 119 -18.52 -12.67 0.02
N ILE A 120 -18.95 -11.80 -0.90
CA ILE A 120 -18.11 -11.34 -2.02
C ILE A 120 -16.85 -10.60 -1.54
N ALA A 121 -16.88 -9.97 -0.36
CA ALA A 121 -15.71 -9.32 0.21
C ALA A 121 -14.59 -10.31 0.55
N LEU A 122 -14.91 -11.60 0.75
CA LEU A 122 -13.90 -12.64 0.96
C LEU A 122 -12.99 -12.85 -0.26
N LEU A 123 -13.40 -12.42 -1.46
CA LEU A 123 -12.52 -12.42 -2.63
C LEU A 123 -11.29 -11.53 -2.42
N ALA A 124 -11.28 -10.62 -1.44
CA ALA A 124 -10.09 -9.89 -1.06
C ALA A 124 -8.91 -10.84 -0.74
N PHE A 125 -9.14 -11.98 -0.08
CA PHE A 125 -8.12 -13.01 0.19
C PHE A 125 -7.60 -13.72 -1.07
N VAL A 126 -8.32 -13.62 -2.19
CA VAL A 126 -7.84 -14.12 -3.49
C VAL A 126 -7.05 -13.01 -4.19
N PHE A 127 -7.58 -11.78 -4.21
CA PHE A 127 -6.98 -10.65 -4.91
C PHE A 127 -5.71 -10.08 -4.26
N VAL A 128 -5.37 -10.47 -3.03
CA VAL A 128 -4.03 -10.21 -2.47
C VAL A 128 -2.94 -10.86 -3.34
N PHE A 129 -3.23 -11.99 -4.01
CA PHE A 129 -2.34 -12.63 -4.99
C PHE A 129 -2.40 -11.91 -6.33
N ASN A 130 -1.81 -10.71 -6.35
CA ASN A 130 -1.71 -9.88 -7.54
C ASN A 130 -0.26 -9.68 -7.96
N TRP A 131 -0.09 -9.02 -9.10
CA TRP A 131 1.20 -8.71 -9.69
C TRP A 131 2.15 -7.96 -8.75
N PHE A 132 1.66 -6.99 -7.98
CA PHE A 132 2.50 -6.22 -7.07
C PHE A 132 3.01 -7.06 -5.90
N LEU A 133 2.22 -8.04 -5.44
CA LEU A 133 2.68 -9.03 -4.48
C LEU A 133 3.80 -9.87 -5.06
N LEU A 134 3.62 -10.45 -6.25
CA LEU A 134 4.63 -11.27 -6.92
C LEU A 134 5.96 -10.53 -7.13
N TRP A 135 5.88 -9.25 -7.50
CA TRP A 135 7.08 -8.42 -7.63
C TRP A 135 7.74 -8.04 -6.31
N GLY A 136 7.02 -8.15 -5.18
CA GLY A 136 7.59 -7.80 -3.88
C GLY A 136 7.69 -6.29 -3.66
N PHE A 137 6.75 -5.49 -4.18
CA PHE A 137 6.66 -4.06 -3.90
C PHE A 137 6.18 -3.83 -2.45
N LEU A 138 7.02 -4.22 -1.50
CA LEU A 138 6.64 -4.45 -0.11
C LEU A 138 6.10 -3.21 0.58
N ASN A 139 6.75 -2.07 0.35
CA ASN A 139 6.31 -0.76 0.81
C ASN A 139 4.93 -0.34 0.29
N TYR A 140 4.66 -0.60 -1.00
CA TYR A 140 3.33 -0.34 -1.58
C TYR A 140 2.27 -1.24 -0.93
N LEU A 141 2.56 -2.54 -0.80
CA LEU A 141 1.65 -3.51 -0.18
C LEU A 141 1.41 -3.17 1.30
N LEU A 142 2.45 -2.79 2.03
CA LEU A 142 2.36 -2.34 3.42
C LEU A 142 1.52 -1.07 3.53
N GLY A 143 1.78 -0.09 2.66
CA GLY A 143 1.00 1.13 2.57
C GLY A 143 -0.47 0.85 2.26
N LEU A 144 -0.78 -0.04 1.32
CA LEU A 144 -2.15 -0.44 1.00
C LEU A 144 -2.81 -1.18 2.17
N GLY A 145 -2.06 -2.07 2.83
CA GLY A 145 -2.48 -2.82 4.00
C GLY A 145 -2.77 -1.95 5.21
N MET A 146 -2.19 -0.76 5.28
CA MET A 146 -2.55 0.29 6.24
C MET A 146 -3.70 1.19 5.76
N ALA A 147 -3.67 1.60 4.50
CA ALA A 147 -4.62 2.54 3.92
C ALA A 147 -6.06 2.01 3.96
N LEU A 148 -6.28 0.74 3.60
CA LEU A 148 -7.63 0.17 3.55
C LEU A 148 -8.30 0.08 4.93
N PRO A 149 -7.64 -0.41 6.00
CA PRO A 149 -8.15 -0.27 7.36
C PRO A 149 -8.40 1.18 7.77
N MET A 150 -7.51 2.12 7.42
CA MET A 150 -7.71 3.54 7.72
C MET A 150 -8.97 4.09 7.04
N VAL A 151 -9.24 3.74 5.78
CA VAL A 151 -10.49 4.10 5.09
C VAL A 151 -11.70 3.52 5.82
N ALA A 152 -11.64 2.25 6.26
CA ALA A 152 -12.73 1.63 7.01
C ALA A 152 -13.03 2.35 8.33
N LEU A 153 -11.98 2.74 9.06
CA LEU A 153 -12.10 3.50 10.31
C LEU A 153 -12.65 4.91 10.06
N TRP A 154 -12.23 5.57 8.99
CA TRP A 154 -12.76 6.88 8.61
C TRP A 154 -14.24 6.80 8.22
N LEU A 155 -14.63 5.78 7.46
CA LEU A 155 -16.03 5.55 7.10
C LEU A 155 -16.89 5.27 8.34
N GLN A 156 -16.37 4.51 9.31
CA GLN A 156 -17.03 4.33 10.61
C GLN A 156 -17.25 5.68 11.30
N ARG A 157 -16.23 6.53 11.32
CA ARG A 157 -16.28 7.83 11.97
C ARG A 157 -17.33 8.74 11.33
N LEU A 158 -17.43 8.78 10.01
CA LEU A 158 -18.46 9.55 9.30
C LEU A 158 -19.88 9.10 9.69
N ARG A 159 -20.10 7.79 9.85
CA ARG A 159 -21.39 7.24 10.29
C ARG A 159 -21.70 7.58 11.75
N ASP A 160 -20.72 7.41 12.65
CA ASP A 160 -20.88 7.75 14.07
C ASP A 160 -21.22 9.25 14.27
N GLU A 161 -20.72 10.13 13.40
CA GLU A 161 -21.07 11.56 13.37
C GLU A 161 -22.51 11.80 12.88
N GLU A 162 -22.93 11.12 11.82
CA GLU A 162 -24.29 11.20 11.26
C GLU A 162 -25.35 10.71 12.26
N ASP A 163 -25.09 9.56 12.89
CA ASP A 163 -25.96 8.98 13.92
C ASP A 163 -25.88 9.75 15.27
N ARG A 164 -25.07 10.82 15.35
CA ARG A 164 -24.78 11.62 16.55
C ARG A 164 -24.29 10.79 17.75
N LEU A 165 -23.70 9.62 17.48
CA LEU A 165 -23.26 8.67 18.49
C LEU A 165 -21.95 9.11 19.16
N ARG A 166 -21.14 9.94 18.51
CA ARG A 166 -19.86 10.40 19.04
C ARG A 166 -19.61 11.89 18.83
N LYS A 167 -19.06 12.54 19.87
CA LYS A 167 -18.54 13.91 19.80
C LYS A 167 -17.27 13.97 18.92
N PRO A 168 -16.93 15.14 18.36
CA PRO A 168 -15.63 15.37 17.72
C PRO A 168 -14.51 15.21 18.74
N GLU A 169 -13.60 14.27 18.48
CA GLU A 169 -12.46 13.97 19.34
C GLU A 169 -11.17 14.40 18.62
N PRO A 170 -10.48 15.44 19.08
CA PRO A 170 -9.32 16.00 18.37
C PRO A 170 -8.15 15.00 18.27
N TRP A 171 -8.02 14.05 19.21
CA TRP A 171 -6.98 13.02 19.15
C TRP A 171 -7.11 12.11 17.92
N PHE A 172 -8.33 11.91 17.40
CA PHE A 172 -8.56 11.09 16.21
C PHE A 172 -7.87 11.71 14.99
N HIS A 173 -7.97 13.03 14.83
CA HIS A 173 -7.30 13.75 13.75
C HIS A 173 -5.77 13.74 13.90
N LEU A 174 -5.25 13.82 15.13
CA LEU A 174 -3.81 13.70 15.38
C LEU A 174 -3.29 12.30 15.05
N LEU A 175 -4.01 11.25 15.46
CA LEU A 175 -3.68 9.88 15.10
C LEU A 175 -3.67 9.70 13.58
N PHE A 176 -4.72 10.15 12.90
CA PHE A 176 -4.81 10.05 11.44
C PHE A 176 -3.76 10.88 10.72
N ALA A 177 -3.30 11.98 11.31
CA ALA A 177 -2.19 12.76 10.77
C ALA A 177 -0.87 12.00 10.84
N GLY A 178 -0.59 11.34 11.98
CA GLY A 178 0.55 10.43 12.11
C GLY A 178 0.48 9.25 11.15
N LEU A 179 -0.70 8.63 11.01
CA LEU A 179 -0.91 7.52 10.09
C LEU A 179 -0.77 7.94 8.62
N ALA A 180 -1.25 9.13 8.23
CA ALA A 180 -1.07 9.66 6.88
C ALA A 180 0.42 9.92 6.58
N ALA A 181 1.17 10.47 7.53
CA ALA A 181 2.62 10.62 7.40
C ALA A 181 3.32 9.25 7.28
N LEU A 182 2.90 8.25 8.07
CA LEU A 182 3.44 6.89 7.97
C LEU A 182 3.09 6.23 6.64
N LEU A 183 1.89 6.47 6.08
CA LEU A 183 1.53 6.03 4.73
C LEU A 183 2.45 6.65 3.68
N TRP A 184 2.80 7.93 3.82
CA TRP A 184 3.76 8.59 2.93
C TRP A 184 5.14 7.94 3.00
N VAL A 185 5.62 7.65 4.22
CA VAL A 185 6.89 6.95 4.45
C VAL A 185 6.85 5.54 3.83
N CYS A 186 5.73 4.84 3.97
CA CYS A 186 5.53 3.54 3.32
C CYS A 186 5.54 3.69 1.80
N HIS A 187 4.56 4.38 1.21
CA HIS A 187 4.50 4.53 -0.23
C HIS A 187 3.58 5.68 -0.68
N LEU A 188 4.08 6.57 -1.55
CA LEU A 188 3.34 7.75 -2.02
C LEU A 188 2.03 7.38 -2.76
N VAL A 189 2.04 6.33 -3.59
CA VAL A 189 0.83 5.87 -4.29
C VAL A 189 -0.23 5.36 -3.31
N ALA A 190 0.15 4.66 -2.24
CA ALA A 190 -0.81 4.17 -1.25
C ALA A 190 -1.43 5.34 -0.46
N PHE A 191 -0.62 6.34 -0.11
CA PHE A 191 -1.13 7.60 0.42
C PHE A 191 -2.09 8.31 -0.55
N GLY A 192 -1.78 8.36 -1.84
CA GLY A 192 -2.65 8.93 -2.86
C GLY A 192 -4.00 8.19 -2.96
N ILE A 193 -4.00 6.86 -2.95
CA ILE A 193 -5.22 6.04 -2.92
C ILE A 193 -6.05 6.36 -1.68
N TYR A 194 -5.41 6.41 -0.50
CA TYR A 194 -6.08 6.79 0.75
C TYR A 194 -6.73 8.18 0.66
N LEU A 195 -5.98 9.18 0.20
CA LEU A 195 -6.44 10.56 0.05
C LEU A 195 -7.65 10.67 -0.87
N ILE A 196 -7.61 9.98 -2.02
CA ILE A 196 -8.71 9.96 -2.98
C ILE A 196 -9.95 9.30 -2.38
N LEU A 197 -9.81 8.13 -1.75
CA LEU A 197 -10.94 7.40 -1.17
C LEU A 197 -11.58 8.18 -0.03
N VAL A 198 -10.79 8.66 0.93
CA VAL A 198 -11.30 9.44 2.08
C VAL A 198 -11.86 10.78 1.64
N GLY A 199 -11.22 11.43 0.67
CA GLY A 199 -11.70 12.68 0.07
C GLY A 199 -13.06 12.48 -0.61
N ALA A 200 -13.22 11.42 -1.41
CA ALA A 200 -14.48 11.10 -2.07
C ALA A 200 -15.59 10.76 -1.08
N LEU A 201 -15.31 9.92 -0.08
CA LEU A 201 -16.29 9.55 0.96
C LEU A 201 -16.74 10.76 1.77
N THR A 202 -15.78 11.61 2.14
CA THR A 202 -16.06 12.82 2.91
C THR A 202 -16.85 13.85 2.09
N LEU A 203 -16.49 14.02 0.82
CA LEU A 203 -17.20 14.90 -0.10
C LEU A 203 -18.63 14.42 -0.31
N HIS A 204 -18.82 13.12 -0.50
CA HIS A 204 -20.14 12.52 -0.60
C HIS A 204 -20.99 12.81 0.66
N ALA A 205 -20.45 12.54 1.85
CA ALA A 205 -21.15 12.83 3.10
C ALA A 205 -21.51 14.31 3.24
N ALA A 206 -20.55 15.22 2.98
CA ALA A 206 -20.79 16.66 3.07
C ALA A 206 -21.81 17.14 2.03
N TRP A 207 -21.77 16.60 0.81
CA TRP A 207 -22.72 16.90 -0.25
C TRP A 207 -24.16 16.59 0.17
N HIS A 208 -24.38 15.50 0.89
CA HIS A 208 -25.70 15.14 1.41
C HIS A 208 -26.12 15.93 2.67
N SER A 209 -25.17 16.52 3.40
CA SER A 209 -25.48 17.36 4.57
C SER A 209 -25.92 18.80 4.23
N PHE A 210 -25.56 19.33 3.06
CA PHE A 210 -25.88 20.70 2.66
C PHE A 210 -26.94 20.77 1.55
N THR A 211 -27.87 21.71 1.67
CA THR A 211 -28.93 21.98 0.68
C THR A 211 -28.92 23.45 0.24
N GLY A 212 -29.42 23.75 -0.97
CA GLY A 212 -29.59 25.12 -1.45
C GLY A 212 -28.36 25.77 -2.11
N ARG A 213 -28.40 27.10 -2.26
CA ARG A 213 -27.29 27.88 -2.85
C ARG A 213 -26.04 27.77 -1.98
N GLY A 214 -24.89 27.51 -2.59
CA GLY A 214 -23.61 27.33 -1.87
C GLY A 214 -23.28 25.89 -1.45
N ARG A 215 -24.15 24.90 -1.77
CA ARG A 215 -23.91 23.47 -1.48
C ARG A 215 -22.51 23.00 -1.87
N LEU A 216 -22.06 23.31 -3.09
CA LEU A 216 -20.74 22.91 -3.58
C LEU A 216 -19.61 23.50 -2.73
N ALA A 217 -19.62 24.82 -2.51
CA ALA A 217 -18.60 25.50 -1.72
C ALA A 217 -18.54 24.96 -0.29
N ASN A 218 -19.70 24.78 0.36
CA ASN A 218 -19.78 24.24 1.71
C ASN A 218 -19.29 22.79 1.80
N SER A 219 -19.63 21.97 0.79
CA SER A 219 -19.19 20.56 0.74
C SER A 219 -17.68 20.46 0.53
N LEU A 220 -17.12 21.30 -0.34
CA LEU A 220 -15.67 21.37 -0.55
C LEU A 220 -14.95 21.87 0.71
N CYS A 221 -15.45 22.93 1.35
CA CYS A 221 -14.88 23.45 2.59
C CYS A 221 -14.89 22.39 3.71
N ALA A 222 -16.03 21.74 3.95
CA ALA A 222 -16.14 20.66 4.94
C ALA A 222 -15.21 19.48 4.62
N THR A 223 -15.02 19.17 3.32
CA THR A 223 -14.07 18.13 2.89
C THR A 223 -12.63 18.51 3.17
N LEU A 224 -12.22 19.74 2.83
CA LEU A 224 -10.88 20.24 3.10
C LEU A 224 -10.57 20.25 4.60
N LEU A 225 -11.52 20.69 5.43
CA LEU A 225 -11.38 20.67 6.89
C LEU A 225 -11.18 19.26 7.44
N ARG A 226 -11.93 18.28 6.93
CA ARG A 226 -11.78 16.87 7.31
C ARG A 226 -10.47 16.25 6.81
N LEU A 227 -9.95 16.71 5.68
CA LEU A 227 -8.66 16.29 5.11
C LEU A 227 -7.45 17.00 5.71
N LEU A 228 -7.60 17.90 6.69
CA LEU A 228 -6.47 18.56 7.35
C LEU A 228 -5.45 17.57 7.96
N HIS A 229 -5.90 16.39 8.36
CA HIS A 229 -5.00 15.33 8.84
C HIS A 229 -3.99 14.86 7.76
N CYS A 230 -4.27 15.07 6.48
CA CYS A 230 -3.33 14.75 5.40
C CYS A 230 -2.22 15.81 5.23
N LEU A 231 -2.32 16.97 5.88
CA LEU A 231 -1.36 18.07 5.71
C LEU A 231 0.09 17.67 6.00
N PRO A 232 0.43 16.90 7.06
CA PRO A 232 1.82 16.51 7.28
C PRO A 232 2.39 15.67 6.12
N ALA A 233 1.62 14.73 5.57
CA ALA A 233 2.03 13.92 4.43
C ALA A 233 2.16 14.75 3.14
N LEU A 234 1.28 15.73 2.93
CA LEU A 234 1.37 16.68 1.82
C LEU A 234 2.58 17.61 1.97
N ALA A 235 2.88 18.07 3.19
CA ALA A 235 4.06 18.87 3.49
C ALA A 235 5.35 18.07 3.25
N LEU A 236 5.40 16.80 3.67
CA LEU A 236 6.51 15.88 3.35
C LEU A 236 6.67 15.69 1.85
N THR A 237 5.57 15.58 1.11
CA THR A 237 5.60 15.51 -0.36
C THR A 237 6.19 16.78 -0.97
N GLY A 238 5.72 17.95 -0.54
CA GLY A 238 6.23 19.25 -1.02
C GLY A 238 7.71 19.44 -0.69
N TRP A 239 8.12 19.11 0.53
CA TRP A 239 9.52 19.12 0.95
C TRP A 239 10.38 18.18 0.10
N TYR A 240 9.96 16.92 -0.07
CA TYR A 240 10.67 15.94 -0.88
C TYR A 240 10.82 16.40 -2.33
N LEU A 241 9.76 16.95 -2.95
CA LEU A 241 9.85 17.51 -4.30
C LEU A 241 10.81 18.71 -4.37
N ALA A 242 10.86 19.55 -3.33
CA ALA A 242 11.77 20.68 -3.27
C ALA A 242 13.25 20.29 -3.15
N THR A 243 13.56 19.09 -2.63
CA THR A 243 14.95 18.58 -2.58
C THR A 243 15.52 18.24 -3.96
N GLY A 244 14.69 18.13 -5.00
CA GLY A 244 15.10 17.68 -6.33
C GLY A 244 15.28 16.15 -6.46
N ASP A 245 15.30 15.41 -5.34
CA ASP A 245 15.43 13.94 -5.32
C ASP A 245 14.23 13.22 -5.97
N GLY A 246 13.09 13.91 -6.13
CA GLY A 246 11.88 13.41 -6.79
C GLY A 246 11.81 13.69 -8.30
N GLN A 247 12.82 14.31 -8.90
CA GLN A 247 12.85 14.57 -10.34
C GLN A 247 13.28 13.31 -11.11
N THR A 248 12.36 12.37 -11.29
CA THR A 248 12.48 11.44 -12.41
C THR A 248 12.09 12.16 -13.69
N ILE A 249 12.86 11.96 -14.75
CA ILE A 249 12.43 12.24 -16.13
C ILE A 249 11.25 11.30 -16.41
N THR A 250 10.05 11.66 -15.99
CA THR A 250 8.81 11.07 -16.52
C THR A 250 8.62 11.67 -17.91
N THR A 251 9.23 11.05 -18.91
CA THR A 251 8.72 11.21 -20.27
C THR A 251 7.29 10.69 -20.24
N TRP A 252 6.33 11.56 -20.55
CA TRP A 252 4.97 11.12 -20.77
C TRP A 252 5.00 10.10 -21.90
N SER A 253 4.71 8.84 -21.56
CA SER A 253 4.67 7.79 -22.55
C SER A 253 3.65 8.14 -23.64
N THR A 254 3.94 7.76 -24.88
CA THR A 254 3.08 8.06 -26.01
C THR A 254 1.68 7.47 -25.78
N TRP A 255 0.66 8.04 -26.43
CA TRP A 255 -0.70 7.51 -26.40
C TRP A 255 -0.77 6.03 -26.80
N GLN A 256 0.12 5.60 -27.71
CA GLN A 256 0.26 4.20 -28.10
C GLN A 256 0.65 3.32 -26.92
N THR A 257 1.66 3.72 -26.14
CA THR A 257 2.07 2.98 -24.93
C THR A 257 0.94 2.94 -23.91
N LYS A 258 0.18 4.03 -23.72
CA LYS A 258 -0.97 4.05 -22.80
C LYS A 258 -2.06 3.07 -23.23
N ILE A 259 -2.41 3.04 -24.52
CA ILE A 259 -3.40 2.09 -25.08
C ILE A 259 -2.91 0.65 -24.97
N ILE A 260 -1.63 0.40 -25.27
CA ILE A 260 -1.00 -0.92 -25.13
C ILE A 260 -1.00 -1.37 -23.66
N SER A 261 -0.76 -0.47 -22.71
CA SER A 261 -0.80 -0.78 -21.28
C SER A 261 -2.19 -1.17 -20.79
N LEU A 262 -3.28 -0.72 -21.44
CA LEU A 262 -4.64 -1.16 -21.11
C LEU A 262 -4.85 -2.66 -21.36
N ILE A 263 -4.16 -3.20 -22.38
CA ILE A 263 -4.15 -4.64 -22.65
C ILE A 263 -2.93 -5.35 -22.03
N GLY A 264 -2.10 -4.61 -21.28
CA GLY A 264 -0.93 -5.11 -20.56
C GLY A 264 -1.23 -6.34 -19.68
N PRO A 265 -2.35 -6.38 -18.92
CA PRO A 265 -2.76 -7.56 -18.16
C PRO A 265 -2.94 -8.83 -19.01
N PHE A 266 -3.29 -8.68 -20.30
CA PHE A 266 -3.45 -9.78 -21.26
C PHE A 266 -2.16 -10.06 -22.05
N ARG A 267 -1.14 -9.21 -21.93
CA ARG A 267 0.18 -9.35 -22.55
C ARG A 267 1.19 -10.02 -21.60
N LEU A 268 0.74 -10.98 -20.79
CA LEU A 268 1.64 -11.78 -19.97
C LEU A 268 2.60 -12.58 -20.88
N TYR A 269 3.88 -12.19 -20.83
CA TYR A 269 5.10 -12.91 -21.27
C TYR A 269 5.04 -13.73 -22.57
N TYR A 270 5.45 -13.14 -23.70
CA TYR A 270 6.29 -13.82 -24.70
C TYR A 270 7.00 -12.79 -25.58
N ARG A 271 8.16 -12.28 -25.15
CA ARG A 271 9.17 -11.74 -26.07
C ARG A 271 10.57 -11.65 -25.43
N PHE A 272 11.08 -12.77 -24.92
CA PHE A 272 12.53 -12.97 -24.95
C PHE A 272 12.87 -13.52 -26.34
N SER A 273 13.11 -12.65 -27.32
CA SER A 273 13.87 -13.08 -28.49
C SER A 273 15.34 -12.85 -28.17
N ILE A 274 16.04 -13.90 -27.76
CA ILE A 274 17.51 -13.89 -27.85
C ILE A 274 17.84 -13.98 -29.34
N SER A 275 17.96 -12.84 -30.00
CA SER A 275 18.61 -12.79 -31.29
C SER A 275 20.09 -13.04 -31.05
N ARG A 276 20.61 -14.21 -31.48
CA ARG A 276 22.06 -14.43 -31.58
C ARG A 276 22.68 -13.24 -32.35
N PRO A 277 23.85 -12.73 -31.94
CA PRO A 277 24.54 -11.75 -32.77
C PRO A 277 24.83 -12.42 -34.11
N ARG A 278 24.34 -11.83 -35.21
CA ARG A 278 24.89 -12.14 -36.53
C ARG A 278 26.36 -11.76 -36.46
N SER A 279 27.22 -12.76 -36.64
CA SER A 279 28.66 -12.57 -36.81
C SER A 279 28.89 -11.56 -37.93
N GLY A 280 29.51 -10.43 -37.59
CA GLY A 280 30.01 -9.48 -38.59
C GLY A 280 29.79 -8.03 -38.22
N SER A 281 30.60 -7.52 -37.29
CA SER A 281 31.42 -6.31 -37.45
C SER A 281 31.72 -5.72 -36.08
N ALA A 282 33.01 -5.66 -35.74
CA ALA A 282 33.52 -4.99 -34.56
C ALA A 282 33.08 -3.52 -34.53
N GLY A 283 32.50 -3.08 -33.42
CA GLY A 283 32.13 -1.68 -33.21
C GLY A 283 31.81 -1.46 -31.75
N ARG A 284 32.72 -0.78 -31.05
CA ARG A 284 32.65 -0.41 -29.64
C ARG A 284 31.30 0.22 -29.29
N SER A 285 30.66 -0.22 -28.21
CA SER A 285 29.78 0.65 -27.42
C SER A 285 29.70 0.18 -25.97
N ALA A 286 29.74 1.17 -25.10
CA ALA A 286 29.89 1.08 -23.67
C ALA A 286 28.70 0.37 -23.00
N LEU A 287 29.03 -0.48 -22.04
CA LEU A 287 28.10 -0.92 -21.00
C LEU A 287 27.77 0.29 -20.13
N ALA A 288 26.51 0.73 -20.19
CA ALA A 288 25.90 1.57 -19.17
C ALA A 288 24.73 0.77 -18.58
N TRP A 289 24.86 0.47 -17.29
CA TRP A 289 23.83 -0.11 -16.44
C TRP A 289 22.75 0.93 -16.13
#